data_AF-C1C0K6-F1
#
_entry.id   AF-C1C0K6-F1
#
_cell.length_a   1.000
_cell.length_b   1.000
_cell.length_c   1.000
_cell.angle_alpha   90.00
_cell.angle_beta   90.00
_cell.angle_gamma   90.00
#
_symmetry.space_group_name_H-M   'P 1'
#
loop_
_entity.id
_entity.type
_entity.pdbx_description
1 polymer ?
#
loop_
_entity_poly.entity_id
_entity_poly.type
_entity_poly.pdbx_seq_one_letter_code
_entity_poly.pdbx_strand_id
1 'polypeptide(L)'
;MDHNNHRLRSRHQHQRKESHSGGMKDESLDLISAEAEARLAAKRQARFEARNMRMKELEQKRQKEDESSPNSGNSNGSNAPVDSHVVIREEKRNPHSYSSRRSSTDSSEDGYNFNVRDLKIELKEIEEKFRKAMVTNAGLDNEKSALTYQLDLLKDRLEESDEVLALVNRELREKNRELELLKKAHVDAKRAVQLLQAQLDEQSMLLTERGFVLIGNGEATDDIAVSEDEQDKRTRGIVSTDTANILSACGSGPLDIRIKRLADERDDLQDVVGRLKLDLEEERTKNLKLERSPFSSEDAEREAKRIIDEYKFKFQKSEQDSATLQTNVARLETQVVRYKTAAETAERSEHELKTERRKVQRELRESQARIDELETTNKHLEARLAKLKTAKSNLLKDL
;
A
#
# COMPACT_ATOMS: atom_id res chain seq x y z
N MET A 1 -45.34 -21.37 19.98
CA MET A 1 -44.21 -20.91 19.13
C MET A 1 -43.83 -19.44 19.38
N ASP A 2 -44.58 -18.69 20.19
CA ASP A 2 -44.38 -17.23 20.34
C ASP A 2 -43.22 -16.79 21.24
N HIS A 3 -42.76 -17.66 22.16
CA HIS A 3 -41.64 -17.34 23.06
C HIS A 3 -40.29 -17.23 22.33
N ASN A 4 -40.11 -17.97 21.22
CA ASN A 4 -38.87 -17.92 20.44
C ASN A 4 -38.78 -16.64 19.61
N ASN A 5 -39.92 -16.14 19.11
CA ASN A 5 -39.99 -14.90 18.33
C ASN A 5 -39.69 -13.64 19.18
N HIS A 6 -40.09 -13.61 20.44
CA HIS A 6 -39.75 -12.52 21.36
C HIS A 6 -38.25 -12.47 21.69
N ARG A 7 -37.61 -13.63 21.87
CA ARG A 7 -36.17 -13.73 22.12
C ARG A 7 -35.35 -13.26 20.91
N LEU A 8 -35.75 -13.64 19.70
CA LEU A 8 -35.11 -13.21 18.45
C LEU A 8 -35.23 -11.70 18.22
N ARG A 9 -36.42 -11.12 18.43
CA ARG A 9 -36.65 -9.67 18.32
C ARG A 9 -35.86 -8.86 19.36
N SER A 10 -35.83 -9.32 20.62
CA SER A 10 -35.06 -8.67 21.68
C SER A 10 -33.56 -8.69 21.37
N ARG A 11 -33.04 -9.81 20.86
CA ARG A 11 -31.62 -9.95 20.47
C ARG A 11 -31.25 -9.07 19.27
N HIS A 12 -32.13 -8.92 18.28
CA HIS A 12 -31.94 -7.99 17.16
C HIS A 12 -32.00 -6.52 17.58
N GLN A 13 -32.86 -6.16 18.54
CA GLN A 13 -32.89 -4.79 19.08
C GLN A 13 -31.64 -4.46 19.91
N HIS A 14 -31.14 -5.42 20.70
CA HIS A 14 -29.90 -5.24 21.44
C HIS A 14 -28.69 -5.12 20.51
N GLN A 15 -28.57 -5.97 19.48
CA GLN A 15 -27.51 -5.84 18.48
C GLN A 15 -27.55 -4.51 17.73
N ARG A 16 -28.73 -4.03 17.33
CA ARG A 16 -28.85 -2.72 16.68
C ARG A 16 -28.49 -1.55 17.59
N LYS A 17 -28.82 -1.63 18.89
CA LYS A 17 -28.45 -0.59 19.87
C LYS A 17 -26.95 -0.59 20.17
N GLU A 18 -26.32 -1.77 20.24
CA GLU A 18 -24.88 -1.89 20.42
C GLU A 18 -24.09 -1.43 19.18
N SER A 19 -24.53 -1.78 17.97
CA SER A 19 -23.88 -1.31 16.74
C SER A 19 -24.01 0.20 16.55
N HIS A 20 -25.16 0.78 16.90
CA HIS A 20 -25.38 2.22 16.80
C HIS A 20 -24.62 2.99 17.91
N SER A 21 -24.59 2.44 19.13
CA SER A 21 -23.78 3.01 20.22
C SER A 21 -22.27 2.87 19.98
N GLY A 22 -21.82 1.83 19.27
CA GLY A 22 -20.43 1.65 18.87
C GLY A 22 -20.01 2.66 17.82
N GLY A 23 -20.83 2.83 16.77
CA GLY A 23 -20.58 3.83 15.70
C GLY A 23 -20.52 5.26 16.22
N MET A 24 -21.45 5.66 17.10
CA MET A 24 -21.43 7.02 17.68
C MET A 24 -20.22 7.27 18.59
N LYS A 25 -19.67 6.22 19.22
CA LYS A 25 -18.46 6.33 20.05
C LYS A 25 -17.20 6.46 19.19
N ASP A 26 -17.08 5.67 18.12
CA ASP A 26 -15.96 5.80 17.19
C ASP A 26 -15.97 7.16 16.48
N GLU A 27 -17.13 7.64 16.01
CA GLU A 27 -17.27 8.98 15.45
C GLU A 27 -16.87 10.07 16.44
N SER A 28 -17.20 9.91 17.74
CA SER A 28 -16.79 10.86 18.77
C SER A 28 -15.29 10.85 19.06
N LEU A 29 -14.64 9.69 18.97
CA LEU A 29 -13.20 9.54 19.20
C LEU A 29 -12.40 10.10 18.01
N ASP A 30 -12.89 9.93 16.79
CA ASP A 30 -12.30 10.51 15.59
C ASP A 30 -12.39 12.04 15.61
N LEU A 31 -13.52 12.60 16.03
CA LEU A 31 -13.67 14.05 16.21
C LEU A 31 -12.71 14.61 17.26
N ILE A 32 -12.54 13.93 18.39
CA ILE A 32 -11.59 14.34 19.44
C ILE A 32 -10.14 14.25 18.93
N SER A 33 -9.80 13.21 18.17
CA SER A 33 -8.46 13.07 17.57
C SER A 33 -8.19 14.16 16.55
N ALA A 34 -9.16 14.47 15.68
CA ALA A 34 -9.06 15.54 14.69
C ALA A 34 -8.96 16.93 15.33
N GLU A 35 -9.73 17.19 16.39
CA GLU A 35 -9.66 18.44 17.15
C GLU A 35 -8.32 18.59 17.87
N ALA A 36 -7.79 17.51 18.46
CA ALA A 36 -6.47 17.50 19.08
C ALA A 36 -5.36 17.77 18.06
N GLU A 37 -5.43 17.17 16.87
CA GLU A 37 -4.48 17.40 15.78
C GLU A 37 -4.56 18.83 15.25
N ALA A 38 -5.76 19.37 15.03
CA ALA A 38 -5.97 20.77 14.62
C ALA A 38 -5.41 21.76 15.66
N ARG A 39 -5.60 21.48 16.94
CA ARG A 39 -5.04 22.30 18.03
C ARG A 39 -3.52 22.24 18.08
N LEU A 40 -2.93 21.07 17.81
CA LEU A 40 -1.49 20.89 17.74
C LEU A 40 -0.90 21.60 16.51
N ALA A 41 -1.58 21.53 15.36
CA ALA A 41 -1.23 22.26 14.14
C ALA A 41 -1.30 23.78 14.34
N ALA A 42 -2.34 24.29 15.00
CA ALA A 42 -2.45 25.70 15.36
C ALA A 42 -1.31 26.14 16.30
N LYS A 43 -0.92 25.29 17.25
CA LYS A 43 0.23 25.55 18.14
C LYS A 43 1.54 25.58 17.35
N ARG A 44 1.74 24.68 16.37
CA ARG A 44 2.90 24.70 15.46
C ARG A 44 2.95 25.97 14.62
N GLN A 45 1.81 26.41 14.09
CA GLN A 45 1.72 27.63 13.31
C GLN A 45 2.00 28.87 14.17
N ALA A 46 1.45 28.95 15.39
CA ALA A 46 1.73 30.05 16.31
C ALA A 46 3.21 30.11 16.72
N ARG A 47 3.85 28.94 16.95
CA ARG A 47 5.31 28.88 17.21
C ARG A 47 6.11 29.35 16.00
N PHE A 48 5.75 28.91 14.79
CA PHE A 48 6.39 29.35 13.55
C PHE A 48 6.26 30.87 13.33
N GLU A 49 5.07 31.42 13.57
CA GLU A 49 4.82 32.86 13.51
C GLU A 49 5.60 33.63 14.58
N ALA A 50 5.68 33.11 15.81
CA ALA A 50 6.49 33.69 16.88
C ALA A 50 7.99 33.71 16.53
N ARG A 51 8.53 32.62 15.97
CA ARG A 51 9.91 32.57 15.45
C ARG A 51 10.13 33.61 14.36
N ASN A 52 9.21 33.72 13.41
CA ASN A 52 9.32 34.69 12.31
C ASN A 52 9.24 36.15 12.78
N MET A 53 8.35 36.46 13.72
CA MET A 53 8.24 37.80 14.29
C MET A 53 9.51 38.17 15.05
N ARG A 54 10.03 37.24 15.86
CA ARG A 54 11.24 37.44 16.65
C ARG A 54 12.50 37.54 15.80
N MET A 55 12.59 36.80 14.69
CA MET A 55 13.64 36.92 13.68
C MET A 55 13.60 38.29 12.99
N LYS A 56 12.41 38.78 12.60
CA LYS A 56 12.24 40.11 12.02
C LYS A 56 12.64 41.22 12.99
N GLU A 57 12.33 41.08 14.27
CA GLU A 57 12.70 42.08 15.29
C GLU A 57 14.21 42.13 15.51
N LEU A 58 14.89 40.98 15.54
CA LEU A 58 16.34 40.89 15.56
C LEU A 58 17.00 41.53 14.33
N GLU A 59 16.44 41.28 13.15
CA GLU A 59 16.92 41.89 11.89
C GLU A 59 16.72 43.41 11.90
N GLN A 60 15.60 43.89 12.43
CA GLN A 60 15.36 45.33 12.60
C GLN A 60 16.29 45.97 13.64
N LYS A 61 16.61 45.30 14.76
CA LYS A 61 17.59 45.80 15.73
C LYS A 61 18.99 45.88 15.11
N ARG A 62 19.40 44.86 14.35
CA ARG A 62 20.65 44.89 13.58
C ARG A 62 20.70 46.03 12.58
N GLN A 63 19.62 46.27 11.84
CA GLN A 63 19.54 47.40 10.90
C GLN A 63 19.61 48.76 11.61
N LYS A 64 18.96 48.91 12.77
CA LYS A 64 19.01 50.16 13.56
C LYS A 64 20.37 50.40 14.21
N GLU A 65 21.02 49.35 14.71
CA GLU A 65 22.39 49.44 15.24
C GLU A 65 23.37 49.84 14.13
N ASP A 66 23.21 49.25 12.95
CA ASP A 66 23.96 49.57 11.72
C ASP A 66 23.75 51.01 11.23
N GLU A 67 22.55 51.59 11.38
CA GLU A 67 22.25 52.99 11.04
C GLU A 67 22.74 53.99 12.11
N SER A 68 22.94 53.55 13.36
CA SER A 68 23.29 54.41 14.49
C SER A 68 24.79 54.64 14.73
N SER A 69 25.68 54.00 13.94
CA SER A 69 27.13 54.00 14.18
C SER A 69 27.92 54.36 12.91
N PRO A 70 28.12 55.65 12.57
CA PRO A 70 28.80 56.06 11.34
C PRO A 70 30.30 56.36 11.56
N ASN A 71 30.99 55.71 12.51
CA ASN A 71 32.45 55.87 12.60
C ASN A 71 33.19 54.78 13.39
N SER A 72 33.58 53.70 12.71
CA SER A 72 34.84 53.01 13.02
C SER A 72 35.30 52.24 11.79
N GLY A 73 35.90 52.98 10.86
CA GLY A 73 36.65 52.38 9.77
C GLY A 73 37.98 51.83 10.28
N ASN A 74 38.28 50.62 9.79
CA ASN A 74 39.61 50.06 9.55
C ASN A 74 40.20 49.10 10.60
N SER A 75 40.08 47.79 10.33
CA SER A 75 41.28 46.94 10.22
C SER A 75 41.01 45.66 9.39
N ASN A 76 41.93 45.46 8.46
CA ASN A 76 42.13 44.36 7.53
C ASN A 76 41.78 42.94 8.00
N GLY A 77 41.03 42.24 7.15
CA GLY A 77 41.43 41.00 6.48
C GLY A 77 42.08 39.86 7.29
N SER A 78 41.35 38.75 7.42
CA SER A 78 41.90 37.41 7.14
C SER A 78 40.78 36.38 7.00
N ASN A 79 40.74 35.74 5.83
CA ASN A 79 40.05 34.46 5.62
C ASN A 79 40.81 33.36 6.39
N ALA A 80 40.14 32.68 7.31
CA ALA A 80 40.46 31.30 7.68
C ALA A 80 39.21 30.60 8.26
N PRO A 81 39.01 29.30 7.98
CA PRO A 81 37.81 28.56 8.38
C PRO A 81 37.91 28.16 9.85
N VAL A 82 36.83 28.35 10.61
CA VAL A 82 36.75 27.93 12.02
C VAL A 82 36.19 26.51 12.07
N ASP A 83 37.08 25.56 12.29
CA ASP A 83 36.78 24.20 12.72
C ASP A 83 36.37 24.24 14.21
N SER A 84 35.25 23.60 14.52
CA SER A 84 34.66 23.54 15.85
C SER A 84 35.31 22.43 16.66
N HIS A 85 36.34 22.75 17.44
CA HIS A 85 36.80 21.90 18.52
C HIS A 85 36.83 22.66 19.84
N VAL A 86 35.81 22.40 20.67
CA VAL A 86 35.77 22.76 22.08
C VAL A 86 36.78 21.89 22.82
N VAL A 87 37.88 22.50 23.27
CA VAL A 87 38.77 21.90 24.27
C VAL A 87 38.66 22.74 25.53
N ILE A 88 38.00 22.16 26.53
CA ILE A 88 37.96 22.63 27.92
C ILE A 88 39.41 22.69 28.41
N ARG A 89 39.92 23.89 28.69
CA ARG A 89 41.24 24.07 29.32
C ARG A 89 41.07 24.71 30.69
N GLU A 90 41.43 23.90 31.68
CA GLU A 90 41.38 24.15 33.12
C GLU A 90 42.01 25.49 33.54
N GLU A 91 41.29 26.15 34.44
CA GLU A 91 41.80 27.14 35.37
C GLU A 91 43.05 26.64 36.09
N LYS A 92 44.08 27.50 36.17
CA LYS A 92 44.93 27.72 37.35
C LYS A 92 46.10 28.65 37.02
N ARG A 93 46.13 29.82 37.66
CA ARG A 93 47.21 30.36 38.53
C ARG A 93 47.23 31.89 38.55
N ASN A 94 46.81 32.43 39.70
CA ASN A 94 47.27 33.72 40.21
C ASN A 94 48.81 33.75 40.31
N PRO A 95 49.41 34.94 40.22
CA PRO A 95 50.10 35.41 41.42
C PRO A 95 49.81 36.87 41.75
N HIS A 96 49.67 37.10 43.06
CA HIS A 96 49.74 38.40 43.70
C HIS A 96 51.09 39.07 43.41
N SER A 97 51.08 40.38 43.17
CA SER A 97 52.23 41.23 43.49
C SER A 97 51.72 42.48 44.21
N TYR A 98 51.89 42.45 45.52
CA TYR A 98 51.80 43.60 46.41
C TYR A 98 53.14 44.35 46.30
N SER A 99 53.14 45.53 45.70
CA SER A 99 54.27 46.46 45.80
C SER A 99 53.82 47.67 46.60
N SER A 100 54.27 47.71 47.86
CA SER A 100 54.08 48.81 48.78
C SER A 100 55.39 49.61 48.88
N ARG A 101 55.25 50.92 48.63
CA ARG A 101 55.92 52.06 49.29
C ARG A 101 57.45 52.06 49.41
N ARG A 102 58.08 53.08 48.82
CA ARG A 102 58.97 54.07 49.50
C ARG A 102 59.67 54.98 48.49
N SER A 103 59.41 56.30 48.56
CA SER A 103 60.43 57.37 48.50
C SER A 103 59.74 58.72 48.71
N SER A 104 59.83 59.30 49.91
CA SER A 104 60.56 60.55 50.23
C SER A 104 60.01 61.80 49.49
N THR A 105 59.11 62.58 50.09
CA THR A 105 59.44 63.88 50.72
C THR A 105 60.68 64.56 50.14
N ASP A 106 60.46 65.60 49.34
CA ASP A 106 61.01 66.96 49.52
C ASP A 106 61.03 67.73 48.18
N SER A 107 60.37 68.89 48.12
CA SER A 107 60.70 70.06 47.28
C SER A 107 59.46 70.87 46.84
N SER A 108 59.32 72.03 47.48
CA SER A 108 58.92 73.35 46.93
C SER A 108 57.62 73.49 46.11
N GLU A 109 56.60 74.05 46.75
CA GLU A 109 55.80 75.24 46.40
C GLU A 109 55.40 75.60 44.94
N ASP A 110 55.47 74.65 44.00
CA ASP A 110 54.79 74.69 42.68
C ASP A 110 53.80 73.50 42.49
N GLY A 111 53.64 72.68 43.54
CA GLY A 111 52.98 71.36 43.51
C GLY A 111 51.45 71.34 43.36
N TYR A 112 50.76 72.48 43.45
CA TYR A 112 49.31 72.51 43.23
C TYR A 112 48.94 72.17 41.78
N ASN A 113 49.75 72.58 40.81
CA ASN A 113 49.45 72.35 39.39
C ASN A 113 49.82 70.95 38.91
N PHE A 114 50.81 70.30 39.54
CA PHE A 114 51.20 68.91 39.25
C PHE A 114 50.18 67.90 39.78
N ASN A 115 49.78 68.02 41.06
CA ASN A 115 48.74 67.15 41.64
C ASN A 115 47.39 67.29 40.91
N VAL A 116 47.01 68.49 40.47
CA VAL A 116 45.78 68.67 39.67
C VAL A 116 45.91 68.06 38.27
N ARG A 117 47.12 68.01 37.70
CA ARG A 117 47.36 67.38 36.39
C ARG A 117 47.31 65.85 36.50
N ASP A 118 47.89 65.29 37.55
CA ASP A 118 47.88 63.85 37.83
C ASP A 118 46.46 63.37 38.18
N LEU A 119 45.71 64.11 39.00
CA LEU A 119 44.29 63.82 39.26
C LEU A 119 43.42 63.91 37.99
N LYS A 120 43.75 64.81 37.06
CA LYS A 120 43.08 64.87 35.75
C LYS A 120 43.44 63.69 34.86
N ILE A 121 44.65 63.16 34.96
CA ILE A 121 45.08 61.96 34.23
C ILE A 121 44.38 60.74 34.84
N GLU A 122 44.38 60.59 36.17
CA GLU A 122 43.66 59.52 36.87
C GLU A 122 42.15 59.55 36.58
N LEU A 123 41.55 60.74 36.57
CA LEU A 123 40.14 60.92 36.19
C LEU A 123 39.90 60.43 34.76
N LYS A 124 40.76 60.82 33.81
CA LYS A 124 40.67 60.34 32.42
C LYS A 124 40.88 58.84 32.31
N GLU A 125 41.79 58.25 33.07
CA GLU A 125 42.01 56.80 33.08
C GLU A 125 40.80 56.05 33.65
N ILE A 126 40.17 56.57 34.70
CA ILE A 126 38.94 56.00 35.28
C ILE A 126 37.78 56.15 34.28
N GLU A 127 37.65 57.30 33.61
CA GLU A 127 36.66 57.53 32.55
C GLU A 127 36.86 56.57 31.38
N GLU A 128 38.11 56.31 30.96
CA GLU A 128 38.43 55.34 29.92
C GLU A 128 38.15 53.89 30.36
N LYS A 129 38.47 53.52 31.60
CA LYS A 129 38.13 52.20 32.16
C LYS A 129 36.62 52.01 32.24
N PHE A 130 35.87 53.03 32.66
CA PHE A 130 34.41 53.03 32.68
C PHE A 130 33.83 52.90 31.26
N ARG A 131 34.37 53.65 30.29
CA ARG A 131 33.96 53.53 28.88
C ARG A 131 34.22 52.13 28.33
N LYS A 132 35.39 51.54 28.60
CA LYS A 132 35.72 50.16 28.22
C LYS A 132 34.74 49.17 28.85
N ALA A 133 34.46 49.31 30.14
CA ALA A 133 33.51 48.45 30.86
C ALA A 133 32.08 48.55 30.29
N MET A 134 31.63 49.75 29.94
CA MET A 134 30.35 49.98 29.27
C MET A 134 30.28 49.28 27.91
N VAL A 135 31.31 49.40 27.08
CA VAL A 135 31.37 48.74 25.76
C VAL A 135 31.38 47.22 25.92
N THR A 136 32.16 46.68 26.84
CA THR A 136 32.18 45.23 27.10
C THR A 136 30.85 44.74 27.66
N ASN A 137 30.19 45.52 28.53
CA ASN A 137 28.90 45.15 29.10
C ASN A 137 27.80 45.14 28.03
N ALA A 138 27.80 46.11 27.12
CA ALA A 138 26.92 46.11 25.95
C ALA A 138 27.20 44.91 25.02
N GLY A 139 28.47 44.56 24.82
CA GLY A 139 28.86 43.35 24.08
C GLY A 139 28.32 42.06 24.73
N LEU A 140 28.45 41.94 26.05
CA LEU A 140 27.92 40.80 26.82
C LEU A 140 26.38 40.73 26.78
N ASP A 141 25.67 41.85 26.82
CA ASP A 141 24.21 41.87 26.69
C ASP A 141 23.76 41.42 25.28
N ASN A 142 24.52 41.76 24.24
CA ASN A 142 24.29 41.28 22.88
C ASN A 142 24.54 39.78 22.75
N GLU A 143 25.64 39.27 23.31
CA GLU A 143 25.95 37.83 23.35
C GLU A 143 24.90 37.05 24.15
N LYS A 144 24.50 37.56 25.32
CA LYS A 144 23.43 36.98 26.14
C LYS A 144 22.11 36.93 25.35
N SER A 145 21.77 38.00 24.64
CA SER A 145 20.59 38.04 23.79
C SER A 145 20.69 36.98 22.69
N ALA A 146 21.81 36.93 21.96
CA ALA A 146 22.06 35.94 20.91
C ALA A 146 21.95 34.49 21.41
N LEU A 147 22.58 34.17 22.54
CA LEU A 147 22.50 32.85 23.17
C LEU A 147 21.08 32.52 23.63
N THR A 148 20.33 33.50 24.12
CA THR A 148 18.92 33.31 24.49
C THR A 148 18.08 32.91 23.29
N TYR A 149 18.29 33.55 22.12
CA TYR A 149 17.61 33.14 20.89
C TYR A 149 17.99 31.73 20.44
N GLN A 150 19.28 31.36 20.54
CA GLN A 150 19.73 30.01 20.21
C GLN A 150 19.09 28.97 21.15
N LEU A 151 19.02 29.26 22.45
CA LEU A 151 18.34 28.39 23.42
C LEU A 151 16.86 28.22 23.07
N ASP A 152 16.18 29.30 22.71
CA ASP A 152 14.76 29.21 22.37
C ASP A 152 14.54 28.40 21.09
N LEU A 153 15.37 28.57 20.06
CA LEU A 153 15.33 27.74 18.84
C LEU A 153 15.62 26.26 19.13
N LEU A 154 16.54 25.96 20.05
CA LEU A 154 16.86 24.59 20.42
C LEU A 154 15.74 23.93 21.23
N LYS A 155 15.10 24.64 22.16
CA LYS A 155 13.90 24.15 22.87
C LYS A 155 12.78 23.84 21.90
N ASP A 156 12.58 24.74 20.95
CA ASP A 156 11.63 24.62 19.86
C ASP A 156 11.86 23.35 19.01
N ARG A 157 13.12 23.08 18.65
CA ARG A 157 13.52 21.84 17.94
C ARG A 157 13.36 20.59 18.80
N LEU A 158 13.63 20.69 20.10
CA LEU A 158 13.42 19.59 21.05
C LEU A 158 11.94 19.23 21.14
N GLU A 159 11.07 20.23 21.31
CA GLU A 159 9.62 20.03 21.35
C GLU A 159 9.07 19.42 20.05
N GLU A 160 9.57 19.85 18.89
CA GLU A 160 9.24 19.21 17.60
C GLU A 160 9.67 17.75 17.55
N SER A 161 10.88 17.43 18.04
CA SER A 161 11.37 16.05 18.08
C SER A 161 10.55 15.17 19.04
N ASP A 162 10.14 15.71 20.19
CA ASP A 162 9.29 15.00 21.16
C ASP A 162 7.90 14.72 20.58
N GLU A 163 7.33 15.67 19.82
CA GLU A 163 6.06 15.46 19.12
C GLU A 163 6.17 14.36 18.05
N VAL A 164 7.25 14.34 17.26
CA VAL A 164 7.49 13.27 16.27
C VAL A 164 7.67 11.92 16.96
N LEU A 165 8.44 11.87 18.05
CA LEU A 165 8.61 10.64 18.84
C LEU A 165 7.27 10.14 19.41
N ALA A 166 6.40 11.04 19.86
CA ALA A 166 5.08 10.67 20.36
C ALA A 166 4.19 10.06 19.26
N LEU A 167 4.23 10.61 18.04
CA LEU A 167 3.51 10.08 16.88
C LEU A 167 4.03 8.69 16.49
N VAL A 168 5.35 8.53 16.34
CA VAL A 168 5.97 7.22 16.01
C VAL A 168 5.64 6.18 17.08
N ASN A 169 5.64 6.54 18.36
CA ASN A 169 5.25 5.63 19.43
C ASN A 169 3.76 5.25 19.37
N ARG A 170 2.87 6.14 18.92
CA ARG A 170 1.45 5.82 18.71
C ARG A 170 1.29 4.84 17.55
N GLU A 171 1.92 5.11 16.42
CA GLU A 171 1.91 4.22 15.25
C GLU A 171 2.48 2.84 15.59
N LEU A 172 3.57 2.77 16.35
CA LEU A 172 4.15 1.51 16.82
C LEU A 172 3.17 0.72 17.70
N ARG A 173 2.40 1.38 18.56
CA ARG A 173 1.36 0.71 19.37
C ARG A 173 0.22 0.19 18.49
N GLU A 174 -0.22 0.97 17.51
CA GLU A 174 -1.26 0.55 16.56
C GLU A 174 -0.81 -0.64 15.72
N LYS A 175 0.41 -0.61 15.16
CA LYS A 175 0.99 -1.73 14.42
C LYS A 175 1.18 -2.98 15.28
N ASN A 176 1.55 -2.84 16.55
CA ASN A 176 1.61 -3.98 17.46
C ASN A 176 0.22 -4.58 17.73
N ARG A 177 -0.83 -3.76 17.87
CA ARG A 177 -2.21 -4.25 18.01
C ARG A 177 -2.66 -5.01 16.76
N GLU A 178 -2.40 -4.47 15.57
CA GLU A 178 -2.68 -5.16 14.30
C GLU A 178 -1.97 -6.51 14.21
N LEU A 179 -0.68 -6.54 14.60
CA LEU A 179 0.13 -7.76 14.60
C LEU A 179 -0.44 -8.80 15.58
N GLU A 180 -0.88 -8.41 16.77
CA GLU A 180 -1.55 -9.31 17.71
C GLU A 180 -2.87 -9.87 17.18
N LEU A 181 -3.69 -9.03 16.52
CA LEU A 181 -4.92 -9.48 15.87
C LEU A 181 -4.63 -10.49 14.75
N LEU A 182 -3.64 -10.20 13.91
CA LEU A 182 -3.24 -11.10 12.83
C LEU A 182 -2.69 -12.42 13.37
N LYS A 183 -1.92 -12.40 14.46
CA LYS A 183 -1.45 -13.62 15.15
C LYS A 183 -2.62 -14.47 15.65
N LYS A 184 -3.64 -13.86 16.27
CA LYS A 184 -4.84 -14.58 16.71
C LYS A 184 -5.56 -15.23 15.53
N ALA A 185 -5.82 -14.46 14.47
CA ALA A 185 -6.45 -14.97 13.24
C ALA A 185 -5.65 -16.11 12.60
N HIS A 186 -4.32 -16.01 12.56
CA HIS A 186 -3.44 -17.07 12.05
C HIS A 186 -3.55 -18.36 12.88
N VAL A 187 -3.56 -18.24 14.22
CA VAL A 187 -3.72 -19.40 15.10
C VAL A 187 -5.08 -20.06 14.88
N ASP A 188 -6.16 -19.28 14.73
CA ASP A 188 -7.50 -19.81 14.48
C ASP A 188 -7.61 -20.49 13.10
N ALA A 189 -7.02 -19.89 12.06
CA ALA A 189 -6.93 -20.51 10.74
C ALA A 189 -6.12 -21.82 10.78
N LYS A 190 -5.00 -21.85 11.51
CA LYS A 190 -4.19 -23.07 11.71
C LYS A 190 -4.99 -24.17 12.39
N ARG A 191 -5.78 -23.84 13.42
CA ARG A 191 -6.69 -24.80 14.08
C ARG A 191 -7.76 -25.31 13.12
N ALA A 192 -8.37 -24.43 12.32
CA ALA A 192 -9.37 -24.83 11.33
C ALA A 192 -8.80 -25.81 10.30
N VAL A 193 -7.59 -25.55 9.79
CA VAL A 193 -6.88 -26.46 8.87
C VAL A 193 -6.61 -27.81 9.54
N GLN A 194 -6.13 -27.83 10.77
CA GLN A 194 -5.88 -29.08 11.51
C GLN A 194 -7.16 -29.91 11.69
N LEU A 195 -8.29 -29.26 12.00
CA LEU A 195 -9.58 -29.94 12.13
C LEU A 195 -10.05 -30.52 10.79
N LEU A 196 -9.96 -29.74 9.70
CA LEU A 196 -10.32 -30.21 8.36
C LEU A 196 -9.44 -31.36 7.89
N GLN A 197 -8.15 -31.32 8.22
CA GLN A 197 -7.22 -32.37 7.87
C GLN A 197 -7.52 -33.65 8.66
N ALA A 198 -7.78 -33.56 9.97
CA ALA A 198 -8.22 -34.70 10.77
C ALA A 198 -9.54 -35.31 10.25
N GLN A 199 -10.50 -34.47 9.83
CA GLN A 199 -11.73 -34.95 9.20
C GLN A 199 -11.46 -35.65 7.86
N LEU A 200 -10.56 -35.13 7.03
CA LEU A 200 -10.19 -35.77 5.76
C LEU A 200 -9.50 -37.12 6.00
N ASP A 201 -8.64 -37.21 7.02
CA ASP A 201 -7.96 -38.44 7.41
C ASP A 201 -8.97 -39.48 7.91
N GLU A 202 -9.94 -39.08 8.74
CA GLU A 202 -11.05 -39.95 9.18
C GLU A 202 -11.89 -40.44 8.00
N GLN A 203 -12.25 -39.56 7.07
CA GLN A 203 -12.96 -39.96 5.85
C GLN A 203 -12.14 -40.93 4.99
N SER A 204 -10.83 -40.69 4.86
CA SER A 204 -9.92 -41.56 4.12
C SER A 204 -9.82 -42.95 4.77
N MET A 205 -9.73 -43.01 6.10
CA MET A 205 -9.78 -44.28 6.85
C MET A 205 -11.10 -45.02 6.60
N LEU A 206 -12.25 -44.35 6.72
CA LEU A 206 -13.56 -44.95 6.46
C LEU A 206 -13.71 -45.45 5.02
N LEU A 207 -13.15 -44.72 4.05
CA LEU A 207 -13.11 -45.17 2.66
C LEU A 207 -12.28 -46.44 2.52
N THR A 208 -11.09 -46.51 3.13
CA THR A 208 -10.27 -47.72 3.10
C THR A 208 -10.92 -48.91 3.79
N GLU A 209 -11.56 -48.72 4.96
CA GLU A 209 -12.30 -49.78 5.67
C GLU A 209 -13.46 -50.34 4.83
N ARG A 210 -14.10 -49.48 4.04
CA ARG A 210 -15.18 -49.88 3.13
C ARG A 210 -14.69 -50.42 1.79
N GLY A 211 -13.38 -50.58 1.61
CA GLY A 211 -12.79 -51.11 0.39
C GLY A 211 -12.83 -50.14 -0.79
N PHE A 212 -12.77 -48.83 -0.53
CA PHE A 212 -12.61 -47.82 -1.58
C PHE A 212 -11.16 -47.32 -1.62
N VAL A 213 -10.59 -47.24 -2.82
CA VAL A 213 -9.24 -46.79 -3.09
C VAL A 213 -9.30 -45.56 -3.99
N LEU A 214 -8.49 -44.55 -3.66
CA LEU A 214 -8.32 -43.37 -4.50
C LEU A 214 -7.43 -43.73 -5.69
N ILE A 215 -7.96 -43.57 -6.90
CA ILE A 215 -7.23 -43.80 -8.15
C ILE A 215 -6.94 -42.44 -8.79
N GLY A 216 -5.69 -42.21 -9.23
CA GLY A 216 -5.25 -40.94 -9.85
C GLY A 216 -4.21 -40.14 -9.04
N ASN A 217 -3.63 -40.72 -7.99
CA ASN A 217 -2.38 -40.24 -7.42
C ASN A 217 -1.25 -40.88 -8.24
N GLY A 218 -0.84 -40.21 -9.32
CA GLY A 218 0.08 -40.77 -10.32
C GLY A 218 1.38 -41.31 -9.74
N GLU A 219 1.78 -42.49 -10.23
CA GLU A 219 3.19 -42.81 -10.38
C GLU A 219 3.74 -41.84 -11.42
N ALA A 220 4.52 -40.88 -10.95
CA ALA A 220 5.23 -39.93 -11.79
C ALA A 220 6.31 -40.69 -12.56
N THR A 221 6.08 -40.94 -13.85
CA THR A 221 7.16 -41.16 -14.81
C THR A 221 7.32 -39.89 -15.63
N ASP A 222 8.44 -39.21 -15.38
CA ASP A 222 8.95 -38.09 -16.15
C ASP A 222 8.83 -38.36 -17.66
N ASP A 223 8.11 -37.51 -18.39
CA ASP A 223 8.64 -36.76 -19.54
C ASP A 223 7.55 -36.03 -20.35
N ILE A 224 7.83 -34.74 -20.61
CA ILE A 224 7.29 -33.87 -21.68
C ILE A 224 6.08 -32.96 -21.35
N ALA A 225 6.46 -31.70 -21.14
CA ALA A 225 5.73 -30.42 -21.28
C ALA A 225 4.37 -30.39 -22.01
N VAL A 226 3.27 -30.56 -21.26
CA VAL A 226 2.03 -29.74 -21.26
C VAL A 226 1.45 -29.85 -19.82
N SER A 227 0.68 -28.88 -19.33
CA SER A 227 0.14 -28.86 -17.95
C SER A 227 -0.91 -29.97 -17.70
N GLU A 228 -0.45 -31.21 -17.49
CA GLU A 228 -1.25 -32.39 -17.12
C GLU A 228 -1.89 -32.28 -15.73
N ASP A 229 -1.37 -31.39 -14.87
CA ASP A 229 -1.83 -31.20 -13.48
C ASP A 229 -3.33 -30.89 -13.33
N GLU A 230 -3.95 -30.22 -14.30
CA GLU A 230 -5.38 -29.92 -14.28
C GLU A 230 -6.23 -31.10 -14.78
N GLN A 231 -5.70 -31.91 -15.69
CA GLN A 231 -6.38 -33.09 -16.24
C GLN A 231 -6.36 -34.24 -15.21
N ASP A 232 -5.24 -34.39 -14.50
CA ASP A 232 -5.07 -35.41 -13.46
C ASP A 232 -5.88 -35.11 -12.20
N LYS A 233 -6.03 -33.83 -11.82
CA LYS A 233 -6.94 -33.46 -10.72
C LYS A 233 -8.40 -33.76 -11.03
N ARG A 234 -8.82 -33.62 -12.30
CA ARG A 234 -10.20 -33.88 -12.74
C ARG A 234 -10.51 -35.36 -12.89
N THR A 235 -9.52 -36.21 -13.12
CA THR A 235 -9.69 -37.66 -13.30
C THR A 235 -9.46 -38.47 -12.03
N ARG A 236 -9.28 -37.82 -10.87
CA ARG A 236 -9.23 -38.49 -9.57
C ARG A 236 -10.61 -38.99 -9.18
N GLY A 237 -10.70 -40.28 -8.89
CA GLY A 237 -11.94 -40.93 -8.48
C GLY A 237 -11.73 -41.83 -7.28
N ILE A 238 -12.72 -41.87 -6.40
CA ILE A 238 -12.82 -42.89 -5.35
C ILE A 238 -13.57 -44.06 -5.96
N VAL A 239 -12.90 -45.21 -6.07
CA VAL A 239 -13.45 -46.41 -6.71
C VAL A 239 -13.26 -47.61 -5.79
N SER A 240 -14.12 -48.62 -5.85
CA SER A 240 -13.97 -49.84 -5.04
C SER A 240 -12.66 -50.57 -5.38
N THR A 241 -12.10 -51.35 -4.44
CA THR A 241 -10.92 -52.20 -4.65
C THR A 241 -11.08 -53.10 -5.85
N ASP A 242 -12.26 -53.68 -6.05
CA ASP A 242 -12.51 -54.62 -7.15
C ASP A 242 -12.47 -53.90 -8.49
N THR A 243 -13.10 -52.73 -8.56
CA THR A 243 -13.06 -51.87 -9.74
C THR A 243 -11.66 -51.30 -10.00
N ALA A 244 -10.86 -51.03 -8.95
CA ALA A 244 -9.48 -50.61 -9.08
C ALA A 244 -8.62 -51.72 -9.71
N ASN A 245 -8.84 -52.96 -9.28
CA ASN A 245 -8.18 -54.14 -9.84
C ASN A 245 -8.56 -54.36 -11.30
N ILE A 246 -9.85 -54.25 -11.66
CA ILE A 246 -10.31 -54.35 -13.06
C ILE A 246 -9.65 -53.25 -13.91
N LEU A 247 -9.65 -52.01 -13.44
CA LEU A 247 -9.05 -50.90 -14.18
C LEU A 247 -7.53 -51.02 -14.28
N SER A 248 -6.86 -51.67 -13.33
CA SER A 248 -5.42 -51.95 -13.42
C SER A 248 -5.09 -52.95 -14.53
N ALA A 249 -6.01 -53.88 -14.85
CA ALA A 249 -5.84 -54.83 -15.93
C ALA A 249 -5.93 -54.17 -17.33
N CYS A 250 -6.63 -53.03 -17.45
CA CYS A 250 -6.79 -52.27 -18.70
C CYS A 250 -5.59 -51.35 -19.06
N GLY A 251 -4.44 -51.54 -18.40
CA GLY A 251 -3.18 -50.84 -18.66
C GLY A 251 -3.00 -49.51 -17.91
N SER A 252 -1.90 -48.81 -18.17
CA SER A 252 -1.56 -47.54 -17.50
C SER A 252 -2.26 -46.32 -18.13
N GLY A 253 -2.54 -45.30 -17.32
CA GLY A 253 -3.11 -44.01 -17.72
C GLY A 253 -4.15 -43.41 -16.76
N PRO A 254 -4.61 -42.17 -17.01
CA PRO A 254 -5.68 -41.52 -16.27
C PRO A 254 -6.95 -42.38 -16.19
N LEU A 255 -7.72 -42.20 -15.12
CA LEU A 255 -8.92 -43.02 -14.84
C LEU A 255 -9.88 -43.08 -16.03
N ASP A 256 -10.14 -41.94 -16.67
CA ASP A 256 -11.03 -41.83 -17.83
C ASP A 256 -10.54 -42.62 -19.05
N ILE A 257 -9.22 -42.69 -19.26
CA ILE A 257 -8.64 -43.46 -20.37
C ILE A 257 -8.81 -44.95 -20.13
N ARG A 258 -8.59 -45.41 -18.89
CA ARG A 258 -8.81 -46.82 -18.52
C ARG A 258 -10.28 -47.22 -18.63
N ILE A 259 -11.20 -46.34 -18.21
CA ILE A 259 -12.65 -46.58 -18.36
C ILE A 259 -13.06 -46.66 -19.83
N LYS A 260 -12.52 -45.78 -20.70
CA LYS A 260 -12.78 -45.82 -22.13
C LYS A 260 -12.30 -47.12 -22.77
N ARG A 261 -11.07 -47.56 -22.50
CA ARG A 261 -10.55 -48.85 -23.02
C ARG A 261 -11.43 -50.03 -22.61
N LEU A 262 -11.86 -50.07 -21.35
CA LEU A 262 -12.77 -51.11 -20.86
C LEU A 262 -14.13 -51.08 -21.57
N ALA A 263 -14.64 -49.89 -21.89
CA ALA A 263 -15.88 -49.74 -22.65
C ALA A 263 -15.72 -50.18 -24.11
N ASP A 264 -14.60 -49.86 -24.74
CA ASP A 264 -14.27 -50.26 -26.11
C ASP A 264 -14.15 -51.80 -26.19
N GLU A 265 -13.41 -52.43 -25.27
CA GLU A 265 -13.29 -53.91 -25.19
C GLU A 265 -14.65 -54.59 -24.98
N ARG A 266 -15.53 -54.00 -24.16
CA ARG A 266 -16.91 -54.49 -23.98
C ARG A 266 -17.68 -54.40 -25.29
N ASP A 267 -17.58 -53.30 -26.02
CA ASP A 267 -18.33 -53.07 -27.26
C ASP A 267 -17.84 -54.03 -28.36
N ASP A 268 -16.53 -54.24 -28.48
CA ASP A 268 -15.96 -55.25 -29.38
C ASP A 268 -16.48 -56.67 -29.09
N LEU A 269 -16.52 -57.06 -27.80
CA LEU A 269 -17.06 -58.36 -27.40
C LEU A 269 -18.58 -58.46 -27.64
N GLN A 270 -19.33 -57.38 -27.43
CA GLN A 270 -20.76 -57.34 -27.73
C GLN A 270 -21.01 -57.48 -29.23
N ASP A 271 -20.21 -56.84 -30.08
CA ASP A 271 -20.28 -56.98 -31.52
C ASP A 271 -19.98 -58.41 -31.97
N VAL A 272 -18.97 -59.06 -31.39
CA VAL A 272 -18.66 -60.48 -31.65
C VAL A 272 -19.83 -61.38 -31.24
N VAL A 273 -20.41 -61.15 -30.06
CA VAL A 273 -21.59 -61.90 -29.59
C VAL A 273 -22.81 -61.66 -30.49
N GLY A 274 -23.01 -60.41 -30.95
CA GLY A 274 -24.08 -60.04 -31.87
C GLY A 274 -23.93 -60.76 -33.21
N ARG A 275 -22.73 -60.78 -33.80
CA ARG A 275 -22.43 -61.53 -35.02
C ARG A 275 -22.68 -63.02 -34.85
N LEU A 276 -22.17 -63.63 -33.77
CA LEU A 276 -22.39 -65.05 -33.50
C LEU A 276 -23.87 -65.41 -33.28
N LYS A 277 -24.66 -64.52 -32.68
CA LYS A 277 -26.11 -64.69 -32.55
C LYS A 277 -26.81 -64.59 -33.91
N LEU A 278 -26.43 -63.63 -34.74
CA LEU A 278 -26.97 -63.48 -36.09
C LEU A 278 -26.63 -64.70 -36.94
N ASP A 279 -25.39 -65.19 -36.89
CA ASP A 279 -24.98 -66.42 -37.57
C ASP A 279 -25.79 -67.63 -37.06
N LEU A 280 -26.04 -67.73 -35.75
CA LEU A 280 -26.89 -68.78 -35.17
C LEU A 280 -28.36 -68.67 -35.62
N GLU A 281 -28.89 -67.46 -35.70
CA GLU A 281 -30.25 -67.19 -36.17
C GLU A 281 -30.39 -67.44 -37.67
N GLU A 282 -29.38 -67.11 -38.47
CA GLU A 282 -29.33 -67.45 -39.90
C GLU A 282 -29.31 -68.96 -40.10
N GLU A 283 -28.54 -69.72 -39.33
CA GLU A 283 -28.54 -71.19 -39.41
C GLU A 283 -29.87 -71.80 -38.92
N ARG A 284 -30.50 -71.23 -37.89
CA ARG A 284 -31.84 -71.62 -37.42
C ARG A 284 -32.93 -71.28 -38.43
N THR A 285 -32.86 -70.12 -39.07
CA THR A 285 -33.84 -69.67 -40.07
C THR A 285 -33.65 -70.35 -41.41
N LYS A 286 -32.43 -70.70 -41.82
CA LYS A 286 -32.18 -71.61 -42.96
C LYS A 286 -32.78 -72.99 -42.69
N ASN A 287 -32.71 -73.49 -41.46
CA ASN A 287 -33.40 -74.71 -41.03
C ASN A 287 -34.93 -74.58 -41.09
N LEU A 288 -35.49 -73.48 -40.56
CA LEU A 288 -36.95 -73.25 -40.56
C LEU A 288 -37.53 -72.93 -41.95
N LYS A 289 -36.80 -72.20 -42.81
CA LYS A 289 -37.24 -71.83 -44.18
C LYS A 289 -37.28 -73.03 -45.13
N LEU A 290 -36.61 -74.13 -44.79
CA LEU A 290 -36.77 -75.40 -45.51
C LEU A 290 -38.13 -76.07 -45.25
N GLU A 291 -38.86 -75.68 -44.20
CA GLU A 291 -40.15 -76.32 -43.82
C GLU A 291 -41.41 -75.48 -44.03
N ARG A 292 -41.35 -74.16 -44.25
CA ARG A 292 -42.61 -73.40 -44.38
C ARG A 292 -42.50 -72.09 -45.17
N SER A 293 -43.23 -72.08 -46.28
CA SER A 293 -43.74 -70.89 -46.98
C SER A 293 -45.15 -71.23 -47.48
N PRO A 294 -46.13 -70.30 -47.58
CA PRO A 294 -45.98 -68.84 -47.54
C PRO A 294 -46.88 -68.10 -46.53
N PHE A 295 -46.38 -66.94 -46.11
CA PHE A 295 -47.14 -65.84 -45.48
C PHE A 295 -48.00 -65.14 -46.55
N SER A 296 -49.24 -64.78 -46.23
CA SER A 296 -50.13 -64.07 -47.16
C SER A 296 -49.67 -62.62 -47.38
N SER A 297 -49.61 -62.20 -48.65
CA SER A 297 -49.16 -60.86 -49.10
C SER A 297 -50.01 -59.71 -48.54
N GLU A 298 -51.28 -59.97 -48.24
CA GLU A 298 -52.27 -58.92 -47.94
C GLU A 298 -52.11 -58.30 -46.53
N ASP A 299 -51.68 -59.09 -45.54
CA ASP A 299 -51.43 -58.61 -44.17
C ASP A 299 -50.10 -57.85 -44.07
N ALA A 300 -49.10 -58.26 -44.85
CA ALA A 300 -47.84 -57.53 -44.98
C ALA A 300 -48.05 -56.14 -45.59
N GLU A 301 -48.95 -56.02 -46.56
CA GLU A 301 -49.29 -54.74 -47.20
C GLU A 301 -50.03 -53.78 -46.24
N ARG A 302 -50.91 -54.29 -45.37
CA ARG A 302 -51.61 -53.45 -44.38
C ARG A 302 -50.68 -52.96 -43.28
N GLU A 303 -49.78 -53.82 -42.80
CA GLU A 303 -48.79 -53.43 -41.79
C GLU A 303 -47.77 -52.45 -42.37
N ALA A 304 -47.33 -52.65 -43.62
CA ALA A 304 -46.47 -51.70 -44.32
C ALA A 304 -47.12 -50.30 -44.41
N LYS A 305 -48.42 -50.22 -44.70
CA LYS A 305 -49.15 -48.94 -44.73
C LYS A 305 -49.22 -48.26 -43.36
N ARG A 306 -49.49 -49.02 -42.29
CA ARG A 306 -49.51 -48.49 -40.92
C ARG A 306 -48.13 -47.92 -40.53
N ILE A 307 -47.06 -48.66 -40.81
CA ILE A 307 -45.68 -48.24 -40.55
C ILE A 307 -45.34 -46.97 -41.34
N ILE A 308 -45.74 -46.91 -42.62
CA ILE A 308 -45.53 -45.73 -43.47
C ILE A 308 -46.20 -44.49 -42.87
N ASP A 309 -47.44 -44.60 -42.37
CA ASP A 309 -48.15 -43.46 -41.80
C ASP A 309 -47.57 -43.02 -40.44
N GLU A 310 -47.07 -43.96 -39.63
CA GLU A 310 -46.33 -43.63 -38.40
C GLU A 310 -45.02 -42.88 -38.71
N TYR A 311 -44.26 -43.32 -39.73
CA TYR A 311 -43.05 -42.62 -40.15
C TYR A 311 -43.32 -41.25 -40.75
N LYS A 312 -44.42 -41.08 -41.50
CA LYS A 312 -44.85 -39.75 -41.97
C LYS A 312 -45.14 -38.80 -40.81
N PHE A 313 -45.83 -39.27 -39.78
CA PHE A 313 -46.12 -38.45 -38.60
C PHE A 313 -44.85 -38.07 -37.84
N LYS A 314 -43.94 -39.03 -37.63
CA LYS A 314 -42.62 -38.77 -37.00
C LYS A 314 -41.79 -37.79 -37.83
N PHE A 315 -41.80 -37.93 -39.15
CA PHE A 315 -41.12 -37.02 -40.07
C PHE A 315 -41.68 -35.61 -39.96
N GLN A 316 -43.01 -35.45 -40.02
CA GLN A 316 -43.66 -34.14 -39.92
C GLN A 316 -43.40 -33.46 -38.57
N LYS A 317 -43.35 -34.22 -37.48
CA LYS A 317 -42.99 -33.69 -36.15
C LYS A 317 -41.53 -33.24 -36.10
N SER A 318 -40.61 -34.05 -36.62
CA SER A 318 -39.19 -33.68 -36.73
C SER A 318 -38.98 -32.47 -37.64
N GLU A 319 -39.77 -32.33 -38.69
CA GLU A 319 -39.73 -31.18 -39.60
C GLU A 319 -40.20 -29.91 -38.90
N GLN A 320 -41.27 -29.99 -38.09
CA GLN A 320 -41.72 -28.87 -37.25
C GLN A 320 -40.65 -28.48 -36.23
N ASP A 321 -40.08 -29.45 -35.51
CA ASP A 321 -39.01 -29.20 -34.53
C ASP A 321 -37.80 -28.55 -35.21
N SER A 322 -37.41 -29.03 -36.38
CA SER A 322 -36.34 -28.43 -37.21
C SER A 322 -36.63 -26.96 -37.55
N ALA A 323 -37.86 -26.62 -37.96
CA ALA A 323 -38.25 -25.24 -38.25
C ALA A 323 -38.18 -24.33 -37.01
N THR A 324 -38.54 -24.83 -35.82
CA THR A 324 -38.40 -24.07 -34.57
C THR A 324 -36.93 -23.86 -34.17
N LEU A 325 -36.08 -24.86 -34.40
CA LEU A 325 -34.65 -24.73 -34.15
C LEU A 325 -34.01 -23.74 -35.12
N GLN A 326 -34.39 -23.75 -36.40
CA GLN A 326 -33.91 -22.78 -37.38
C GLN A 326 -34.26 -21.33 -37.01
N THR A 327 -35.49 -21.08 -36.55
CA THR A 327 -35.88 -19.74 -36.08
C THR A 327 -35.12 -19.31 -34.82
N ASN A 328 -34.87 -20.23 -33.89
CA ASN A 328 -34.02 -19.98 -32.73
C ASN A 328 -32.57 -19.66 -33.12
N VAL A 329 -31.99 -20.41 -34.05
CA VAL A 329 -30.63 -20.17 -34.59
C VAL A 329 -30.56 -18.79 -35.23
N ALA A 330 -31.48 -18.42 -36.11
CA ALA A 330 -31.49 -17.11 -36.75
C ALA A 330 -31.57 -15.94 -35.74
N ARG A 331 -32.34 -16.13 -34.66
CA ARG A 331 -32.42 -15.14 -33.56
C ARG A 331 -31.09 -15.04 -32.80
N LEU A 332 -30.47 -16.17 -32.48
CA LEU A 332 -29.18 -16.21 -31.79
C LEU A 332 -28.07 -15.60 -32.66
N GLU A 333 -28.03 -15.89 -33.95
CA GLU A 333 -27.10 -15.28 -34.91
C GLU A 333 -27.24 -13.75 -34.92
N THR A 334 -28.48 -13.25 -34.96
CA THR A 334 -28.74 -11.80 -34.90
C THR A 334 -28.25 -11.20 -33.57
N GLN A 335 -28.38 -11.93 -32.47
CA GLN A 335 -27.90 -11.48 -31.15
C GLN A 335 -26.36 -11.48 -31.10
N VAL A 336 -25.70 -12.50 -31.64
CA VAL A 336 -24.24 -12.57 -31.75
C VAL A 336 -23.70 -11.40 -32.57
N VAL A 337 -24.32 -11.08 -33.71
CA VAL A 337 -23.92 -9.92 -34.53
C VAL A 337 -24.03 -8.62 -33.73
N ARG A 338 -25.12 -8.42 -32.96
CA ARG A 338 -25.29 -7.23 -32.12
C ARG A 338 -24.26 -7.13 -31.00
N TYR A 339 -23.96 -8.23 -30.32
CA TYR A 339 -22.92 -8.21 -29.27
C TYR A 339 -21.53 -8.00 -29.85
N LYS A 340 -21.26 -8.55 -31.04
CA LYS A 340 -19.99 -8.32 -31.72
C LYS A 340 -19.80 -6.85 -32.10
N THR A 341 -20.82 -6.21 -32.69
CA THR A 341 -20.73 -4.78 -33.02
C THR A 341 -20.60 -3.91 -31.77
N ALA A 342 -21.32 -4.24 -30.70
CA ALA A 342 -21.19 -3.55 -29.41
C ALA A 342 -19.77 -3.68 -28.82
N ALA A 343 -19.19 -4.89 -28.86
CA ALA A 343 -17.82 -5.13 -28.41
C ALA A 343 -16.80 -4.33 -29.22
N GLU A 344 -16.90 -4.34 -30.56
CA GLU A 344 -16.02 -3.55 -31.43
C GLU A 344 -16.14 -2.04 -31.16
N THR A 345 -17.34 -1.53 -30.87
CA THR A 345 -17.50 -0.11 -30.51
C THR A 345 -16.87 0.24 -29.16
N ALA A 346 -16.93 -0.68 -28.20
CA ALA A 346 -16.31 -0.50 -26.88
C ALA A 346 -14.77 -0.57 -26.97
N GLU A 347 -14.23 -1.46 -27.81
CA GLU A 347 -12.78 -1.52 -28.06
C GLU A 347 -12.27 -0.22 -28.70
N ARG A 348 -13.00 0.31 -29.71
CA ARG A 348 -12.64 1.59 -30.34
C ARG A 348 -12.61 2.74 -29.32
N SER A 349 -13.63 2.85 -28.45
CA SER A 349 -13.66 3.91 -27.43
C SER A 349 -12.57 3.73 -26.36
N GLU A 350 -12.23 2.50 -25.99
CA GLU A 350 -11.11 2.23 -25.09
C GLU A 350 -9.77 2.69 -25.69
N HIS A 351 -9.56 2.42 -26.98
CA HIS A 351 -8.38 2.89 -27.70
C HIS A 351 -8.29 4.42 -27.74
N GLU A 352 -9.40 5.11 -28.01
CA GLU A 352 -9.48 6.57 -27.98
C GLU A 352 -9.12 7.12 -26.59
N LEU A 353 -9.78 6.63 -25.53
CA LEU A 353 -9.47 7.03 -24.15
C LEU A 353 -8.01 6.75 -23.76
N LYS A 354 -7.42 5.65 -24.22
CA LYS A 354 -5.98 5.34 -24.02
C LYS A 354 -5.09 6.38 -24.68
N THR A 355 -5.44 6.85 -25.88
CA THR A 355 -4.68 7.90 -26.58
C THR A 355 -4.82 9.26 -25.91
N GLU A 356 -6.04 9.64 -25.48
CA GLU A 356 -6.29 10.87 -24.73
C GLU A 356 -5.55 10.86 -23.39
N ARG A 357 -5.60 9.76 -22.65
CA ARG A 357 -4.85 9.61 -21.40
C ARG A 357 -3.36 9.85 -21.60
N ARG A 358 -2.77 9.29 -22.67
CA ARG A 358 -1.36 9.52 -23.00
C ARG A 358 -1.08 10.98 -23.35
N LYS A 359 -2.00 11.65 -24.04
CA LYS A 359 -1.88 13.07 -24.38
C LYS A 359 -1.90 13.95 -23.11
N VAL A 360 -2.91 13.79 -22.26
CA VAL A 360 -3.04 14.53 -20.99
C VAL A 360 -1.84 14.26 -20.08
N GLN A 361 -1.34 13.02 -20.04
CA GLN A 361 -0.15 12.70 -19.25
C GLN A 361 1.12 13.41 -19.76
N ARG A 362 1.25 13.66 -21.06
CA ARG A 362 2.36 14.47 -21.61
C ARG A 362 2.18 15.94 -21.24
N GLU A 363 0.97 16.49 -21.40
CA GLU A 363 0.65 17.88 -21.05
C GLU A 363 0.88 18.15 -19.55
N LEU A 364 0.56 17.19 -18.68
CA LEU A 364 0.87 17.26 -17.26
C LEU A 364 2.37 17.34 -16.99
N ARG A 365 3.18 16.48 -17.65
CA ARG A 365 4.65 16.50 -17.50
C ARG A 365 5.26 17.80 -18.01
N GLU A 366 4.76 18.32 -19.13
CA GLU A 366 5.21 19.60 -19.68
C GLU A 366 4.85 20.78 -18.75
N SER A 367 3.62 20.77 -18.21
CA SER A 367 3.20 21.77 -17.22
C SER A 367 4.04 21.70 -15.95
N GLN A 368 4.37 20.49 -15.47
CA GLN A 368 5.23 20.29 -14.31
C GLN A 368 6.65 20.81 -14.57
N ALA A 369 7.24 20.49 -15.73
CA ALA A 369 8.56 21.01 -16.10
C ALA A 369 8.56 22.55 -16.14
N ARG A 370 7.48 23.16 -16.65
CA ARG A 370 7.32 24.62 -16.66
C ARG A 370 7.22 25.21 -15.26
N ILE A 371 6.55 24.53 -14.33
CA ILE A 371 6.51 24.94 -12.92
C ILE A 371 7.93 24.92 -12.35
N ASP A 372 8.68 23.84 -12.55
CA ASP A 372 10.05 23.70 -12.04
C ASP A 372 10.99 24.81 -12.61
N GLU A 373 10.86 25.15 -13.89
CA GLU A 373 11.56 26.28 -14.52
C GLU A 373 11.16 27.64 -13.90
N LEU A 374 9.87 27.87 -13.67
CA LEU A 374 9.40 29.09 -13.03
C LEU A 374 9.87 29.17 -11.56
N GLU A 375 9.89 28.07 -10.84
CA GLU A 375 10.41 28.03 -9.48
C GLU A 375 11.91 28.33 -9.41
N THR A 376 12.71 27.79 -10.33
CA THR A 376 14.15 28.08 -10.38
C THR A 376 14.42 29.54 -10.76
N THR A 377 13.72 30.08 -11.76
CA THR A 377 13.85 31.51 -12.12
C THR A 377 13.39 32.42 -10.99
N ASN A 378 12.31 32.08 -10.29
CA ASN A 378 11.86 32.84 -9.13
C ASN A 378 12.90 32.84 -8.01
N LYS A 379 13.48 31.67 -7.67
CA LYS A 379 14.61 31.58 -6.72
C LYS A 379 15.80 32.46 -7.13
N HIS A 380 16.12 32.53 -8.43
CA HIS A 380 17.18 33.43 -8.92
C HIS A 380 16.83 34.91 -8.76
N LEU A 381 15.57 35.29 -9.04
CA LEU A 381 15.10 36.66 -8.85
C LEU A 381 15.08 37.04 -7.38
N GLU A 382 14.62 36.17 -6.49
CA GLU A 382 14.67 36.34 -5.04
C GLU A 382 16.11 36.58 -4.57
N ALA A 383 17.06 35.78 -5.05
CA ALA A 383 18.48 35.96 -4.74
C ALA A 383 19.05 37.30 -5.26
N ARG A 384 18.68 37.74 -6.46
CA ARG A 384 19.07 39.07 -6.98
C ARG A 384 18.44 40.21 -6.17
N LEU A 385 17.18 40.06 -5.80
CA LEU A 385 16.46 41.04 -4.99
C LEU A 385 17.11 41.13 -3.59
N ALA A 386 17.51 40.01 -2.99
CA ALA A 386 18.31 40.00 -1.77
C ALA A 386 19.63 40.77 -1.94
N LYS A 387 20.37 40.52 -3.04
CA LYS A 387 21.61 41.27 -3.35
C LYS A 387 21.37 42.78 -3.54
N LEU A 388 20.28 43.18 -4.18
CA LEU A 388 19.93 44.59 -4.35
C LEU A 388 19.51 45.23 -3.03
N LYS A 389 18.78 44.50 -2.17
CA LYS A 389 18.48 44.96 -0.80
C LYS A 389 19.76 45.17 0.00
N THR A 390 20.73 44.25 -0.08
CA THR A 390 22.03 44.43 0.58
C THR A 390 22.81 45.60 0.00
N ALA A 391 22.84 45.77 -1.33
CA ALA A 391 23.54 46.89 -1.97
C ALA A 391 22.91 48.25 -1.61
N LYS A 392 21.57 48.33 -1.58
CA LYS A 392 20.84 49.52 -1.13
C LYS A 392 21.14 49.82 0.34
N SER A 393 21.14 48.80 1.20
CA SER A 393 21.50 48.95 2.61
C SER A 393 22.93 49.46 2.77
N ASN A 394 23.88 48.96 1.98
CA ASN A 394 25.26 49.47 1.99
C ASN A 394 25.33 50.93 1.53
N LEU A 395 24.64 51.30 0.46
CA LEU A 395 24.63 52.67 -0.04
C LEU A 395 24.00 53.66 0.95
N LEU A 396 23.00 53.21 1.71
CA LEU A 396 22.39 53.98 2.81
C LEU A 396 23.32 54.14 4.02
N LYS A 397 24.29 53.23 4.21
CA LYS A 397 25.34 53.38 5.23
C LYS A 397 26.44 54.36 4.82
N ASP A 398 26.64 54.54 3.51
CA ASP A 398 27.66 55.43 2.94
C ASP A 398 27.19 56.91 2.81
N LEU A 399 25.89 57.17 3.00
CA LEU A 399 25.24 58.49 3.01
C LEU A 399 25.06 58.99 4.45
#